data_AF-A0A2M8T3D9-F1
#
_entry.id   AF-A0A2M8T3D9-F1
#
_cell.length_a   1.000
_cell.length_b   1.000
_cell.length_c   1.000
_cell.angle_alpha   90.00
_cell.angle_beta   90.00
_cell.angle_gamma   90.00
#
_symmetry.space_group_name_H-M   'P 1'
#
loop_
_entity.id
_entity.type
_entity.pdbx_description
1 polymer ?
#
loop_
_entity_poly.entity_id
_entity_poly.type
_entity_poly.pdbx_seq_one_letter_code
_entity_poly.pdbx_strand_id
1 'polypeptide(L)'
;MAYTNTQLSQWLESKVGQTLDIRKGELTHDEEVSDLDQIVLHLQKVGIRSTNHPDDYVAKEELVLEGEGTTYTEDGDVPLPQNAYEIPLLGDIHIHQENEGLKVVTDRAVYTIDVQHS
;
A
#
# COMPACT_ATOMS: atom_id res chain seq x y z
N MET A 1 8.63 -17.32 -2.34
CA MET A 1 9.40 -16.87 -1.15
C MET A 1 8.62 -15.73 -0.53
N ALA A 2 8.44 -15.72 0.79
CA ALA A 2 7.79 -14.60 1.47
C ALA A 2 8.81 -13.45 1.63
N TYR A 3 8.39 -12.22 1.33
CA TYR A 3 9.22 -11.03 1.52
C TYR A 3 9.01 -10.48 2.94
N THR A 4 10.00 -9.76 3.45
CA THR A 4 9.95 -9.02 4.72
C THR A 4 9.55 -7.57 4.49
N ASN A 5 9.13 -6.85 5.54
CA ASN A 5 8.85 -5.41 5.48
C ASN A 5 10.06 -4.61 4.94
N THR A 6 11.29 -4.97 5.32
CA THR A 6 12.50 -4.37 4.77
C THR A 6 12.61 -4.59 3.26
N GLN A 7 12.32 -5.79 2.77
CA GLN A 7 12.38 -6.07 1.33
C GLN A 7 11.24 -5.40 0.55
N LEU A 8 10.06 -5.25 1.16
CA LEU A 8 8.97 -4.44 0.60
C LEU A 8 9.42 -2.98 0.43
N SER A 9 9.98 -2.37 1.48
CA SER A 9 10.51 -1.00 1.42
C SER A 9 11.59 -0.87 0.35
N GLN A 10 12.56 -1.78 0.31
CA GLN A 10 13.64 -1.77 -0.69
C GLN A 10 13.11 -1.94 -2.13
N TRP A 11 12.12 -2.81 -2.32
CA TRP A 11 11.49 -2.98 -3.64
C TRP A 11 10.79 -1.68 -4.06
N LEU A 12 10.01 -1.05 -3.18
CA LEU A 12 9.35 0.23 -3.46
C LEU A 12 10.35 1.37 -3.70
N GLU A 13 11.42 1.43 -2.92
CA GLU A 13 12.51 2.39 -3.12
C GLU A 13 13.13 2.25 -4.52
N SER A 14 13.27 1.01 -5.02
CA SER A 14 13.73 0.76 -6.39
C SER A 14 12.75 1.22 -7.48
N LYS A 15 11.49 1.55 -7.11
CA LYS A 15 10.45 2.05 -8.01
C LYS A 15 10.30 3.57 -7.98
N VAL A 16 11.08 4.29 -7.17
CA VAL A 16 11.06 5.76 -7.15
C VAL A 16 11.28 6.33 -8.56
N GLY A 17 10.46 7.31 -8.95
CA GLY A 17 10.41 7.90 -10.28
C GLY A 17 9.50 7.16 -11.26
N GLN A 18 8.88 6.05 -10.87
CA GLN A 18 7.90 5.32 -11.67
C GLN A 18 6.48 5.55 -11.14
N THR A 19 5.49 5.25 -11.98
CA THR A 19 4.09 5.27 -11.58
C THR A 19 3.66 3.88 -11.11
N LEU A 20 3.07 3.81 -9.91
CA LEU A 20 2.50 2.60 -9.34
C LEU A 20 0.99 2.56 -9.59
N ASP A 21 0.47 1.36 -9.86
CA ASP A 21 -0.95 1.00 -9.74
C ASP A 21 -1.11 0.19 -8.46
N ILE A 22 -1.82 0.75 -7.48
CA ILE A 22 -2.06 0.15 -6.18
C ILE A 22 -3.55 -0.15 -6.07
N ARG A 23 -3.89 -1.41 -5.84
CA ARG A 23 -5.26 -1.83 -5.52
C ARG A 23 -5.34 -2.23 -4.07
N LYS A 24 -6.23 -1.62 -3.31
CA LYS A 24 -6.53 -1.97 -1.92
C LYS A 24 -7.90 -2.63 -1.86
N GLY A 25 -8.02 -3.72 -1.13
CA GLY A 25 -9.31 -4.27 -0.72
C GLY A 25 -9.31 -4.58 0.77
N GLU A 26 -10.43 -4.31 1.44
CA GLU A 26 -10.62 -4.58 2.85
C GLU A 26 -11.00 -6.04 3.08
N LEU A 27 -10.35 -6.68 4.05
CA LEU A 27 -10.68 -8.03 4.47
C LEU A 27 -11.84 -7.99 5.46
N THR A 28 -12.90 -8.71 5.11
CA THR A 28 -14.02 -8.96 6.01
C THR A 28 -13.68 -10.06 7.02
N HIS A 29 -14.53 -10.27 8.01
CA HIS A 29 -14.36 -11.32 9.02
C HIS A 29 -14.32 -12.74 8.43
N ASP A 30 -14.91 -12.94 7.25
CA ASP A 30 -14.94 -14.22 6.53
C ASP A 30 -13.79 -14.37 5.52
N GLU A 31 -12.75 -13.52 5.63
CA GLU A 31 -11.58 -13.45 4.73
C GLU A 31 -11.93 -13.10 3.27
N GLU A 32 -13.14 -12.59 3.02
CA GLU A 32 -13.54 -12.06 1.72
C GLU A 32 -13.02 -10.63 1.53
N VAL A 33 -12.62 -10.30 0.30
CA VAL A 33 -12.16 -8.96 -0.07
C VAL A 33 -13.35 -8.10 -0.51
N SER A 34 -13.51 -6.94 0.11
CA SER A 34 -14.53 -5.92 -0.17
C SER A 34 -13.89 -4.55 -0.37
N ASP A 35 -14.69 -3.54 -0.75
CA ASP A 35 -14.28 -2.13 -0.84
C ASP A 35 -12.96 -1.93 -1.60
N LEU A 36 -13.00 -2.27 -2.89
CA LEU A 36 -11.84 -2.21 -3.78
C LEU A 36 -11.59 -0.77 -4.25
N ASP A 37 -10.50 -0.20 -3.76
CA ASP A 37 -9.98 1.10 -4.19
C ASP A 37 -8.80 0.91 -5.15
N GLN A 38 -8.69 1.78 -6.17
CA GLN A 38 -7.51 1.87 -7.02
C GLN A 38 -6.82 3.22 -6.84
N ILE A 39 -5.51 3.20 -6.70
CA ILE A 39 -4.66 4.37 -6.54
C ILE A 39 -3.59 4.33 -7.64
N VAL A 40 -3.50 5.39 -8.43
CA VAL A 40 -2.37 5.59 -9.35
C VAL A 40 -1.47 6.65 -8.75
N LEU A 41 -0.22 6.30 -8.48
CA LEU A 41 0.73 7.12 -7.72
C LEU A 41 2.04 7.27 -8.48
N HIS A 42 2.43 8.49 -8.83
CA HIS A 42 3.79 8.77 -9.27
C HIS A 42 4.72 8.85 -8.05
N LEU A 43 5.46 7.77 -7.80
CA LEU A 43 6.23 7.59 -6.57
C LEU A 43 7.47 8.49 -6.55
N GLN A 44 7.57 9.36 -5.55
CA GLN A 44 8.69 10.28 -5.37
C GLN A 44 9.60 9.87 -4.22
N LYS A 45 9.02 9.30 -3.15
CA LYS A 45 9.78 8.88 -1.96
C LYS A 45 9.04 7.78 -1.21
N VAL A 46 9.83 6.92 -0.57
CA VAL A 46 9.36 5.87 0.32
C VAL A 46 9.92 6.16 1.71
N GLY A 47 9.10 6.01 2.74
CA GLY A 47 9.51 6.18 4.13
C GLY A 47 8.77 5.23 5.05
N ILE A 48 9.31 5.05 6.26
CA ILE A 48 8.62 4.39 7.36
C ILE A 48 8.32 5.47 8.40
N ARG A 49 7.05 5.56 8.81
CA ARG A 49 6.61 6.47 9.85
C ARG A 49 6.17 5.65 11.06
N SER A 50 6.80 5.89 12.20
CA SER A 50 6.32 5.34 13.47
C SER A 50 5.14 6.17 13.96
N THR A 51 4.09 5.48 14.35
CA THR A 51 2.83 6.04 14.88
C THR A 51 2.77 5.74 16.36
N ASN A 52 2.91 6.77 17.20
CA ASN A 52 2.75 6.64 18.65
C ASN A 52 1.27 6.76 19.02
N HIS A 53 0.50 5.71 18.74
CA HIS A 53 -0.86 5.58 19.26
C HIS A 53 -0.84 4.82 20.60
N PRO A 54 -1.54 5.31 21.64
CA PRO A 54 -1.62 4.65 22.94
C PRO A 54 -2.48 3.38 22.91
N ASP A 55 -3.14 3.10 21.78
CA ASP A 55 -4.02 1.96 21.57
C ASP A 55 -3.35 0.96 20.62
N ASP A 56 -3.32 -0.31 21.01
CA ASP A 56 -2.76 -1.41 20.23
C ASP A 56 -3.61 -1.74 18.97
N TYR A 57 -4.77 -1.10 18.81
CA TYR A 57 -5.61 -1.20 17.60
C TYR A 57 -5.11 -0.37 16.41
N VAL A 58 -4.04 0.42 16.57
CA VAL A 58 -3.43 1.21 15.49
C VAL A 58 -2.06 0.62 15.13
N ALA A 59 -1.72 0.62 13.84
CA ALA A 59 -0.37 0.24 13.39
C ALA A 59 0.67 1.03 14.19
N LYS A 60 1.80 0.40 14.52
CA LYS A 60 2.95 1.08 15.16
C LYS A 60 3.87 1.72 14.13
N GLU A 61 3.84 1.20 12.92
CA GLU A 61 4.58 1.69 11.78
C GLU A 61 3.71 1.66 10.53
N GLU A 62 3.93 2.64 9.67
CA GLU A 62 3.26 2.75 8.38
C GLU A 62 4.32 2.96 7.31
N LEU A 63 4.14 2.29 6.18
CA LEU A 63 4.91 2.58 4.99
C LEU A 63 4.24 3.75 4.27
N VAL A 64 5.00 4.82 4.07
CA VAL A 64 4.52 6.06 3.47
C VAL A 64 5.11 6.18 2.07
N LEU A 65 4.24 6.21 1.07
CA LEU A 65 4.56 6.39 -0.34
C LEU A 65 4.21 7.83 -0.74
N GLU A 66 5.20 8.72 -0.72
CA GLU A 66 5.02 10.12 -1.08
C GLU A 66 5.08 10.30 -2.61
N GLY A 67 4.16 11.07 -3.16
CA GLY A 67 4.05 11.35 -4.57
C GLY A 67 2.69 11.92 -4.97
N GLU A 68 2.64 12.51 -6.16
CA GLU A 68 1.37 12.94 -6.75
C GLU A 68 0.59 11.71 -7.22
N GLY A 69 -0.68 11.63 -6.87
CA GLY A 69 -1.50 10.50 -7.23
C GLY A 69 -2.99 10.81 -7.24
N THR A 70 -3.75 9.84 -7.69
CA THR A 70 -5.20 9.89 -7.81
C THR A 70 -5.78 8.62 -7.22
N THR A 71 -6.80 8.76 -6.39
CA THR A 71 -7.66 7.67 -5.94
C THR A 71 -8.87 7.61 -6.85
N TYR A 72 -9.11 6.44 -7.44
CA TYR A 72 -10.27 6.13 -8.28
C TYR A 72 -11.31 5.46 -7.40
N THR A 73 -12.47 6.09 -7.27
CA THR A 73 -13.61 5.58 -6.50
C THR A 73 -14.86 5.55 -7.38
N GLU A 74 -15.92 4.89 -6.92
CA GLU A 74 -17.21 4.88 -7.64
C GLU A 74 -17.81 6.30 -7.81
N ASP A 75 -17.50 7.22 -6.89
CA ASP A 75 -17.97 8.61 -6.89
C ASP A 75 -17.10 9.56 -7.75
N GLY A 76 -16.01 9.04 -8.33
CA GLY A 76 -15.09 9.75 -9.20
C GLY A 76 -13.65 9.80 -8.70
N ASP A 77 -12.82 10.44 -9.50
CA ASP A 77 -11.37 10.51 -9.30
C ASP A 77 -11.03 11.71 -8.40
N VAL A 78 -10.30 11.46 -7.31
CA VAL A 78 -9.86 12.50 -6.38
C VAL A 78 -8.34 12.50 -6.23
N PRO A 79 -7.70 13.66 -6.07
CA PRO A 79 -6.27 13.71 -5.82
C PRO A 79 -5.95 13.06 -4.46
N LEU A 80 -4.80 12.39 -4.40
CA LEU A 80 -4.32 11.73 -3.21
C LEU A 80 -4.12 12.76 -2.08
N PRO A 81 -4.75 12.59 -0.90
CA PRO A 81 -4.57 13.50 0.21
C PRO A 81 -3.10 13.63 0.60
N GLN A 82 -2.64 14.85 0.85
CA GLN A 82 -1.27 15.15 1.25
C GLN A 82 -0.18 14.66 0.28
N ASN A 83 -0.54 14.26 -0.95
CA ASN A 83 0.37 13.61 -1.90
C ASN A 83 1.09 12.41 -1.26
N ALA A 84 0.39 11.60 -0.48
CA ALA A 84 0.95 10.40 0.13
C ALA A 84 -0.09 9.28 0.26
N TYR A 85 0.35 8.04 0.02
CA TYR A 85 -0.42 6.84 0.28
C TYR A 85 0.24 6.06 1.41
N GLU A 86 -0.55 5.59 2.37
CA GLU A 86 -0.06 4.97 3.59
C GLU A 86 -0.52 3.52 3.66
N ILE A 87 0.41 2.60 3.87
CA ILE A 87 0.13 1.18 4.08
C ILE A 87 0.44 0.88 5.56
N PRO A 88 -0.58 0.69 6.40
CA PRO A 88 -0.39 0.33 7.80
C PRO A 88 0.27 -1.04 7.93
N LEU A 89 1.40 -1.10 8.63
CA LEU A 89 2.10 -2.34 8.93
C LEU A 89 1.59 -2.88 10.28
N LEU A 90 0.32 -3.29 10.30
CA LEU A 90 -0.36 -3.84 11.47
C LEU A 90 -0.62 -5.34 11.30
N GLY A 91 -0.47 -6.09 12.41
CA GLY A 91 -0.83 -7.50 12.45
C GLY A 91 0.17 -8.40 11.74
N ASP A 92 -0.31 -9.57 11.29
CA ASP A 92 0.48 -10.50 10.52
C ASP A 92 0.58 -10.05 9.06
N ILE A 93 1.80 -9.78 8.61
CA ILE A 93 2.06 -9.26 7.27
C ILE A 93 2.65 -10.36 6.39
N HIS A 94 1.96 -10.68 5.31
CA HIS A 94 2.39 -11.66 4.32
C HIS A 94 2.62 -10.97 2.98
N ILE A 95 3.86 -11.01 2.49
CA ILE A 95 4.25 -10.35 1.24
C ILE A 95 4.66 -11.40 0.21
N HIS A 96 4.03 -11.35 -0.95
CA HIS A 96 4.22 -12.27 -2.05
C HIS A 96 4.59 -11.51 -3.32
N GLN A 97 5.52 -12.06 -4.10
CA GLN A 97 5.71 -11.61 -5.48
C GLN A 97 4.52 -12.08 -6.32
N GLU A 98 3.87 -11.16 -7.02
CA GLU A 98 2.87 -11.47 -8.05
C GLU A 98 3.28 -10.78 -9.34
N ASN A 99 3.52 -11.56 -10.40
CA ASN A 99 4.02 -11.02 -11.68
C ASN A 99 5.24 -10.10 -11.48
N GLU A 100 5.15 -8.84 -11.96
CA GLU A 100 6.18 -7.81 -11.80
C GLU A 100 5.99 -6.93 -10.54
N GLY A 101 4.91 -7.17 -9.78
CA GLY A 101 4.51 -6.44 -8.59
C GLY A 101 4.63 -7.22 -7.28
N LEU A 102 4.08 -6.65 -6.22
CA LEU A 102 3.99 -7.26 -4.90
C LEU A 102 2.54 -7.28 -4.41
N LYS A 103 2.15 -8.38 -3.79
CA LYS A 103 0.94 -8.48 -2.98
C LYS A 103 1.31 -8.45 -1.51
N VAL A 104 0.69 -7.54 -0.77
CA VAL A 104 0.85 -7.36 0.69
C VAL A 104 -0.49 -7.68 1.34
N VAL A 105 -0.52 -8.66 2.23
CA VAL A 105 -1.71 -9.03 3.00
C VAL A 105 -1.44 -8.70 4.46
N THR A 106 -2.33 -7.94 5.08
CA THR A 106 -2.36 -7.69 6.52
C THR A 106 -3.61 -8.31 7.12
N ASP A 107 -3.80 -8.20 8.43
CA ASP A 107 -5.04 -8.64 9.10
C ASP A 107 -6.31 -7.95 8.59
N ARG A 108 -6.16 -6.78 7.94
CA ARG A 108 -7.29 -5.90 7.60
C ARG A 108 -7.45 -5.64 6.12
N ALA A 109 -6.41 -5.81 5.32
CA ALA A 109 -6.46 -5.44 3.92
C ALA A 109 -5.49 -6.25 3.06
N VAL A 110 -5.83 -6.32 1.79
CA VAL A 110 -4.97 -6.83 0.72
C VAL A 110 -4.59 -5.66 -0.16
N TYR A 111 -3.30 -5.51 -0.43
CA TYR A 111 -2.75 -4.55 -1.38
C TYR A 111 -2.08 -5.32 -2.51
N THR A 112 -2.42 -4.99 -3.75
CA THR A 112 -1.67 -5.41 -4.94
C THR A 112 -1.00 -4.17 -5.52
N ILE A 113 0.31 -4.21 -5.68
CA ILE A 113 1.14 -3.07 -6.08
C ILE A 113 1.93 -3.47 -7.32
N ASP A 114 1.58 -2.86 -8.45
CA ASP A 114 2.24 -3.07 -9.74
C ASP A 114 2.89 -1.78 -10.23
N VAL A 115 3.90 -1.91 -11.10
CA VAL A 115 4.42 -0.78 -11.87
C VAL A 115 3.53 -0.59 -13.09
N GLN A 116 3.04 0.62 -13.32
CA GLN A 116 2.28 0.92 -14.52
C GLN A 116 3.20 0.89 -15.73
N HIS A 117 2.98 -0.07 -16.63
CA HIS A 117 3.65 -0.09 -17.92
C HIS A 117 2.99 0.93 -18.85
N SER A 118 3.79 1.87 -19.34
CA SER A 118 3.40 2.86 -20.36
C SER A 118 3.29 2.25 -21.75
#